data_AF-A0A2V5IUI0-F1
#
_entry.id   AF-A0A2V5IUI0-F1
#
_cell.length_a   1.000
_cell.length_b   1.000
_cell.length_c   1.000
_cell.angle_alpha   90.00
_cell.angle_beta   90.00
_cell.angle_gamma   90.00
#
_symmetry.space_group_name_H-M   'P 1'
#
loop_
_entity.id
_entity.type
_entity.pdbx_description
1 polymer ?
#
loop_
_entity_poly.entity_id
_entity_poly.type
_entity_poly.pdbx_seq_one_letter_code
_entity_poly.pdbx_strand_id
1 'polypeptide(L)'
;MNRVPVMDDGREFRVWCAACETDEHITIESAHRHRRDGVMIWDVDYSCTNCGRPYGHEIRAATLTSPLASVIIELAHHTNLAGPGTAA
;
A
#
# COMPACT_ATOMS: atom_id res chain seq x y z
N MET A 1 10.67 1.98 11.33
CA MET A 1 10.28 1.48 10.00
C MET A 1 11.11 2.22 8.95
N ASN A 2 11.71 1.52 7.98
CA ASN A 2 12.47 2.16 6.91
C ASN A 2 11.48 2.63 5.83
N ARG A 3 11.18 3.93 5.79
CA ARG A 3 10.26 4.54 4.83
C ARG A 3 10.99 4.74 3.51
N VAL A 4 10.58 4.04 2.45
CA VAL A 4 11.15 4.20 1.11
C VAL A 4 10.52 5.45 0.48
N PRO A 5 11.31 6.41 -0.04
CA PRO A 5 10.77 7.61 -0.66
C PRO A 5 9.98 7.28 -1.93
N VAL A 6 8.96 8.09 -2.23
CA VAL A 6 8.19 8.05 -3.49
C VAL A 6 9.15 8.29 -4.66
N MET A 7 9.56 7.23 -5.36
CA MET A 7 10.39 7.34 -6.55
C MET A 7 9.49 7.39 -7.79
N ASP A 8 9.31 8.59 -8.33
CA ASP A 8 8.64 8.91 -9.60
C ASP A 8 9.63 8.66 -10.76
N ASP A 9 10.02 7.41 -10.99
CA ASP A 9 11.02 7.04 -12.02
C ASP A 9 10.43 6.20 -13.16
N GLY A 10 9.11 6.23 -13.36
CA GLY A 10 8.44 5.42 -14.40
C GLY A 10 8.56 3.90 -14.21
N ARG A 11 9.22 3.43 -13.15
CA ARG A 11 9.09 2.07 -12.65
C ARG A 11 7.72 1.98 -12.03
N GLU A 12 6.87 1.18 -12.65
CA GLU A 12 5.56 0.79 -12.17
C GLU A 12 5.58 0.70 -10.64
N PHE A 13 4.63 1.33 -9.93
CA PHE A 13 4.47 1.20 -8.49
C PHE A 13 4.17 -0.27 -8.16
N ARG A 14 5.21 -1.09 -8.16
CA ARG A 14 5.15 -2.53 -8.03
C ARG A 14 5.44 -2.85 -6.57
N VAL A 15 4.46 -3.48 -5.94
CA VAL A 15 4.63 -4.12 -4.65
C VAL A 15 5.70 -5.21 -4.82
N TRP A 16 6.87 -5.01 -4.22
CA TRP A 16 8.07 -5.82 -4.51
C TRP A 16 8.87 -6.08 -3.23
N CYS A 17 9.41 -7.29 -3.09
CA CYS A 17 10.37 -7.62 -2.04
C CYS A 17 11.79 -7.42 -2.55
N ALA A 18 12.50 -6.38 -2.07
CA ALA A 18 13.89 -6.16 -2.46
C ALA A 18 14.87 -7.24 -1.93
N ALA A 19 14.49 -8.00 -0.90
CA ALA A 19 15.33 -9.06 -0.34
C ALA A 19 15.17 -10.42 -1.05
N CYS A 20 13.97 -10.71 -1.55
CA CYS A 20 13.71 -11.95 -2.29
C CYS A 20 13.69 -11.74 -3.81
N GLU A 21 13.72 -10.48 -4.25
CA GLU A 21 13.66 -10.09 -5.66
C GLU A 21 12.45 -10.73 -6.38
N THR A 22 11.30 -10.75 -5.70
CA THR A 22 10.03 -11.27 -6.22
C THR A 22 8.84 -10.57 -5.55
N ASP A 23 7.68 -10.60 -6.21
CA ASP A 23 6.38 -10.18 -5.68
C ASP A 23 5.46 -11.36 -5.28
N GLU A 24 5.87 -12.61 -5.51
CA GLU A 24 5.05 -13.83 -5.30
C GLU A 24 4.67 -14.09 -3.83
N HIS A 25 5.45 -13.54 -2.89
CA HIS A 25 5.28 -13.78 -1.46
C HIS A 25 4.77 -12.57 -0.70
N ILE A 26 4.22 -11.57 -1.40
CA ILE A 26 3.76 -10.34 -0.77
C ILE A 26 2.34 -10.47 -0.26
N THR A 27 2.15 -10.08 1.00
CA THR A 27 0.85 -9.84 1.62
C THR A 27 0.69 -8.36 1.88
N ILE A 28 -0.39 -7.75 1.39
CA ILE A 28 -0.75 -6.38 1.77
C ILE A 28 -1.41 -6.42 3.14
N GLU A 29 -0.87 -5.65 4.09
CA GLU A 29 -1.32 -5.62 5.48
C GLU A 29 -2.36 -4.51 5.70
N SER A 30 -2.10 -3.33 5.14
CA SER A 30 -2.98 -2.16 5.25
C SER A 30 -2.90 -1.29 4.02
N ALA A 31 -4.03 -0.64 3.70
CA ALA A 31 -4.08 0.37 2.66
C ALA A 31 -4.99 1.52 3.09
N HIS A 32 -4.43 2.72 3.20
CA HIS A 32 -5.13 3.91 3.66
C HIS A 32 -5.13 4.98 2.58
N ARG A 33 -6.34 5.41 2.20
CA ARG A 33 -6.52 6.51 1.26
C ARG A 33 -6.58 7.84 2.00
N HIS A 34 -5.75 8.79 1.61
CA HIS A 34 -5.83 10.15 2.10
C HIS A 34 -5.55 11.17 0.98
N ARG A 35 -5.83 12.44 1.27
CA ARG A 35 -5.55 13.54 0.32
C ARG A 35 -4.37 14.34 0.85
N ARG A 36 -3.39 14.58 -0.01
CA ARG A 36 -2.19 15.37 0.30
C ARG A 36 -1.94 16.35 -0.84
N ASP A 37 -1.87 17.64 -0.52
CA ASP A 37 -1.65 18.72 -1.51
C ASP A 37 -2.61 18.66 -2.71
N GLY A 38 -3.88 18.31 -2.45
CA GLY A 38 -4.90 18.18 -3.49
C GLY A 38 -4.89 16.86 -4.26
N VAL A 39 -3.84 16.05 -4.13
CA VAL A 39 -3.64 14.75 -4.78
C VAL A 39 -4.14 13.61 -3.89
N MET A 40 -4.79 12.62 -4.48
CA MET A 40 -5.19 11.40 -3.78
C MET A 40 -4.00 10.43 -3.69
N ILE A 41 -3.65 10.04 -2.46
CA ILE A 41 -2.54 9.15 -2.15
C ILE A 41 -3.07 7.92 -1.39
N TRP A 42 -2.46 6.78 -1.67
CA TRP A 42 -2.62 5.53 -0.94
C TRP A 42 -1.34 5.24 -0.17
N ASP A 43 -1.43 5.17 1.14
CA ASP A 43 -0.37 4.63 2.00
C ASP A 43 -0.62 3.13 2.11
N VAL A 44 0.30 2.32 1.60
CA VAL A 44 0.16 0.86 1.50
C VAL A 44 1.29 0.20 2.26
N ASP A 45 0.96 -0.56 3.28
CA ASP A 45 1.90 -1.41 4.00
C ASP A 45 1.76 -2.85 3.53
N TYR A 46 2.89 -3.50 3.31
CA TYR A 46 2.91 -4.89 2.90
C TYR A 46 4.13 -5.60 3.46
N SER A 47 4.02 -6.91 3.60
CA SER A 47 5.08 -7.77 4.13
C SER A 47 5.41 -8.88 3.13
N CYS A 48 6.68 -9.26 3.06
CA CYS A 48 7.07 -10.48 2.34
C CYS A 48 7.01 -11.66 3.32
N THR A 49 6.11 -12.61 3.08
CA THR A 49 5.93 -13.81 3.92
C THR A 49 7.15 -14.74 3.89
N ASN A 50 7.96 -14.70 2.82
CA ASN A 50 9.15 -15.53 2.70
C ASN A 50 10.32 -15.05 3.58
N CYS A 51 10.60 -13.73 3.60
CA CYS A 51 11.71 -13.18 4.40
C CYS A 51 11.26 -12.39 5.64
N GLY A 52 9.95 -12.26 5.88
CA GLY A 52 9.36 -11.53 7.00
C GLY A 52 9.61 -10.02 6.99
N ARG A 53 10.03 -9.43 5.87
CA ARG A 53 10.38 -8.00 5.83
C ARG A 53 9.14 -7.15 5.55
N PRO A 54 8.90 -6.10 6.36
CA PRO A 54 7.85 -5.13 6.10
C PRO A 54 8.32 -4.01 5.16
N TYR A 55 7.40 -3.49 4.37
CA TYR A 55 7.55 -2.40 3.42
C TYR A 55 6.35 -1.44 3.52
N GLY A 56 6.59 -0.17 3.19
CA GLY A 56 5.54 0.86 3.16
C GLY A 56 5.76 1.81 1.99
N HIS A 57 4.73 2.02 1.18
CA HIS A 57 4.77 2.84 -0.02
C HIS A 57 3.59 3.82 -0.11
N GLU A 58 3.90 5.07 -0.47
CA GLU A 58 2.90 6.06 -0.89
C GLU A 58 2.71 5.96 -2.40
N ILE A 59 1.49 5.63 -2.83
CA ILE A 59 1.11 5.46 -4.23
C ILE A 59 0.11 6.55 -4.62
N ARG A 60 0.37 7.28 -5.71
CA ARG A 60 -0.61 8.24 -6.23
C ARG A 60 -1.79 7.48 -6.84
N ALA A 61 -3.01 7.91 -6.55
CA ALA A 61 -4.20 7.29 -7.14
C ALA A 61 -4.18 7.30 -8.68
N ALA A 62 -3.53 8.29 -9.28
CA ALA A 62 -3.37 8.40 -10.73
C ALA A 62 -2.39 7.37 -11.33
N THR A 63 -1.52 6.75 -10.52
CA THR A 63 -0.49 5.78 -10.97
C THR A 63 -0.83 4.35 -10.58
N LEU A 64 -1.99 4.13 -9.96
CA LEU A 64 -2.49 2.82 -9.59
C LEU A 64 -2.95 2.04 -10.83
N THR A 65 -2.27 0.93 -11.09
CA THR A 65 -2.67 -0.01 -12.15
C THR A 65 -3.83 -0.88 -11.69
N SER A 66 -4.66 -1.34 -12.63
CA SER A 66 -5.89 -2.07 -12.33
C SER A 66 -5.76 -3.28 -11.39
N PRO A 67 -4.77 -4.19 -11.52
CA PRO A 67 -4.70 -5.36 -10.64
C PRO A 67 -4.38 -4.98 -9.17
N LEU A 68 -3.48 -4.01 -8.96
CA LEU A 68 -3.15 -3.52 -7.62
C LEU A 68 -4.29 -2.67 -7.03
N ALA A 69 -4.97 -1.89 -7.87
CA ALA A 69 -6.09 -1.06 -7.47
C ALA A 69 -7.25 -1.88 -6.89
N SER A 70 -7.59 -3.03 -7.49
CA SER A 70 -8.66 -3.90 -6.98
C SER A 70 -8.38 -4.40 -5.56
N VAL A 71 -7.16 -4.88 -5.29
CA VAL A 71 -6.77 -5.39 -3.97
C VAL A 71 -6.78 -4.27 -2.92
N ILE A 72 -6.21 -3.11 -3.26
CA ILE A 72 -6.17 -1.95 -2.37
C ILE A 72 -7.58 -1.42 -2.05
N ILE A 73 -8.45 -1.33 -3.06
CA ILE A 73 -9.84 -0.89 -2.88
C ILE A 73 -10.59 -1.85 -1.96
N GLU A 74 -10.45 -3.17 -2.17
CA GLU A 74 -11.10 -4.19 -1.34
C GLU A 74 -10.65 -4.12 0.12
N LEU A 75 -9.34 -4.00 0.36
CA LEU A 75 -8.78 -3.83 1.71
C LEU A 75 -9.22 -2.52 2.38
N ALA A 76 -9.31 -1.45 1.61
CA ALA A 76 -9.81 -0.18 2.10
C ALA A 76 -11.29 -0.26 2.50
N HIS A 77 -12.11 -0.97 1.73
CA HIS A 77 -13.52 -1.21 2.10
C HIS A 77 -13.64 -2.05 3.37
N HIS A 78 -12.79 -3.05 3.55
CA HIS A 78 -12.76 -3.87 4.77
C HIS A 78 -12.31 -3.08 6.01
N THR A 79 -11.34 -2.18 5.86
CA THR A 79 -10.88 -1.31 6.96
C THR A 79 -11.85 -0.16 7.27
N ASN A 80 -12.72 0.22 6.33
CA ASN A 80 -13.73 1.28 6.52
C ASN A 80 -14.94 0.85 7.38
N LEU A 81 -15.02 -0.42 7.82
CA LEU A 81 -15.99 -0.85 8.83
C LEU A 81 -15.49 -0.65 10.27
N ALA A 82 -14.26 -0.19 10.47
CA ALA A 82 -13.73 0.21 11.78
C ALA A 82 -13.72 1.74 11.94
N GLY A 83 -14.89 2.38 11.77
CA GLY A 83 -15.16 3.69 12.37
C GLY A 83 -15.31 3.54 13.90
N PRO A 84 -14.95 4.56 14.69
CA PRO A 84 -14.60 4.43 16.10
C PRO A 84 -15.76 3.94 16.95
N GLY A 85 -15.49 2.98 17.83
CA GLY A 85 -16.27 2.82 19.05
C GLY A 85 -16.29 4.17 19.77
N THR A 86 -17.43 4.83 19.75
CA THR A 86 -17.74 5.98 20.58
C THR A 86 -17.53 5.60 22.04
N ALA A 87 -16.50 6.19 22.63
CA ALA A 87 -16.47 6.47 24.05
C ALA A 87 -17.56 7.51 24.35
N ALA A 88 -18.57 7.12 25.13
CA ALA A 88 -19.35 7.94 26.06
C ALA A 88 -20.30 7.04 26.86
#